data_AF-A0A939FXL1-F1
#
_entry.id   AF-A0A939FXL1-F1
#
_cell.length_a   1.000
_cell.length_b   1.000
_cell.length_c   1.000
_cell.angle_alpha   90.00
_cell.angle_beta   90.00
_cell.angle_gamma   90.00
#
_symmetry.space_group_name_H-M   'P 1'
#
loop_
_entity.id
_entity.type
_entity.pdbx_description
1 polymer ?
#
loop_
_entity_poly.entity_id
_entity_poly.type
_entity_poly.pdbx_seq_one_letter_code
_entity_poly.pdbx_strand_id
1 'polypeptide(L)'
;MTPQTFKEWRKALGFKQKEVAEKLGLKKRVIQYYEKGHRDGKAVEIPKSIELACLALALGYEHYDAAVLPDKVAGEDTAADDETAASQAKQPGDRPGDDSTAASPSDRESTAKMPDETTAS
;
A
#
# COMPACT_ATOMS: atom_id res chain seq x y z
N MET A 1 -4.35 2.58 1.27
CA MET A 1 -3.30 2.76 2.31
C MET A 1 -2.82 1.41 2.84
N THR A 2 -1.52 1.16 2.94
CA THR A 2 -0.99 -0.10 3.52
C THR A 2 -0.91 -0.03 5.05
N PRO A 3 -0.87 -1.17 5.77
CA PRO A 3 -0.67 -1.20 7.23
C PRO A 3 0.57 -0.44 7.70
N GLN A 4 1.67 -0.55 6.93
CA GLN A 4 2.92 0.12 7.22
C GLN A 4 2.79 1.64 7.04
N THR A 5 2.22 2.09 5.93
CA THR A 5 1.97 3.51 5.67
C THR A 5 1.04 4.11 6.75
N PHE A 6 0.03 3.38 7.22
CA PHE A 6 -0.85 3.83 8.29
C PHE A 6 -0.10 4.06 9.61
N LYS A 7 0.79 3.14 9.96
CA LYS A 7 1.63 3.26 11.15
C LYS A 7 2.62 4.42 11.06
N GLU A 8 3.22 4.64 9.90
CA GLU A 8 4.15 5.74 9.63
C GLU A 8 3.44 7.09 9.70
N TRP A 9 2.28 7.22 9.03
CA TRP A 9 1.43 8.41 9.08
C TRP A 9 1.07 8.79 10.53
N ARG A 10 0.59 7.83 11.34
CA ARG A 10 0.26 8.10 12.74
C ARG A 10 1.47 8.62 13.53
N LYS A 11 2.64 8.00 13.33
CA LYS A 11 3.87 8.41 14.00
C LYS A 11 4.34 9.79 13.54
N ALA A 12 4.21 10.12 12.26
CA ALA A 12 4.57 11.41 11.71
C ALA A 12 3.76 12.55 12.32
N LEU A 13 2.47 12.31 12.61
CA LEU A 13 1.60 13.26 13.30
C LEU A 13 1.76 13.24 14.84
N GLY A 14 2.64 12.40 15.38
CA GLY A 14 2.88 12.28 16.83
C GLY A 14 1.75 11.61 17.62
N PHE A 15 0.74 11.06 16.95
CA PHE A 15 -0.44 10.52 17.62
C PHE A 15 -0.18 9.18 18.30
N LYS A 16 -0.78 9.01 19.49
CA LYS A 16 -0.87 7.69 20.14
C LYS A 16 -2.00 6.86 19.51
N GLN A 17 -1.93 5.52 19.61
CA GLN A 17 -2.98 4.63 19.09
C GLN A 17 -4.38 4.93 19.67
N LYS A 18 -4.46 5.39 20.94
CA LYS A 18 -5.72 5.77 21.57
C LYS A 18 -6.27 7.08 20.99
N GLU A 19 -5.40 8.06 20.81
CA GLU A 19 -5.75 9.39 20.32
C GLU A 19 -6.24 9.35 18.87
N VAL A 20 -5.55 8.63 17.99
CA VAL A 20 -6.02 8.48 16.61
C VAL A 20 -7.34 7.71 16.53
N ALA A 21 -7.57 6.77 17.45
CA ALA A 21 -8.86 6.08 17.56
C ALA A 21 -9.98 7.06 17.93
N GLU A 22 -9.74 7.94 18.91
CA GLU A 22 -10.71 8.98 19.30
C GLU A 22 -10.98 9.95 18.15
N LYS A 23 -9.93 10.46 17.48
CA LYS A 23 -10.06 11.37 16.32
C LYS A 23 -10.80 10.74 15.13
N LEU A 24 -10.59 9.45 14.87
CA LEU A 24 -11.27 8.73 13.79
C LEU A 24 -12.65 8.18 14.20
N GLY A 25 -13.06 8.31 15.47
CA GLY A 25 -14.30 7.70 15.97
C GLY A 25 -14.27 6.16 15.99
N LEU A 26 -13.09 5.56 16.10
CA LEU A 26 -12.88 4.11 16.06
C LEU A 26 -12.48 3.56 17.43
N LYS A 27 -12.69 2.26 17.63
CA LYS A 27 -12.14 1.56 18.80
C LYS A 27 -10.62 1.41 18.63
N LYS A 28 -9.84 1.62 19.70
CA LYS A 28 -8.37 1.40 19.72
C LYS A 28 -7.95 0.06 19.10
N ARG A 29 -8.72 -1.00 19.34
CA ARG A 29 -8.44 -2.34 18.78
C ARG A 29 -8.50 -2.38 17.25
N VAL A 30 -9.34 -1.54 16.62
CA VAL A 30 -9.42 -1.41 15.16
C VAL A 30 -8.13 -0.81 14.59
N ILE A 31 -7.59 0.23 15.25
CA ILE A 31 -6.30 0.84 14.88
C ILE A 31 -5.18 -0.22 14.90
N GLN A 32 -5.18 -1.11 15.89
CA GLN A 32 -4.20 -2.21 15.96
C GLN A 32 -4.34 -3.19 14.81
N TYR A 33 -5.56 -3.51 14.38
CA TYR A 33 -5.79 -4.38 13.23
C TYR A 33 -5.29 -3.73 11.93
N TYR A 34 -5.50 -2.43 11.75
CA TYR A 34 -4.99 -1.71 10.59
C TYR A 34 -3.47 -1.64 10.57
N GLU A 35 -2.80 -1.42 11.70
CA GLU A 35 -1.34 -1.43 11.76
C GLU A 35 -0.73 -2.83 11.57
N LYS A 36 -1.44 -3.88 11.99
CA LYS A 36 -1.00 -5.28 11.85
C LYS A 36 -1.38 -5.89 10.50
N GLY A 37 -2.37 -5.32 9.81
CA GLY A 37 -2.93 -5.82 8.56
C GLY A 37 -3.76 -7.10 8.68
N HIS A 38 -4.00 -7.61 9.89
CA HIS A 38 -4.69 -8.87 10.11
C HIS A 38 -5.53 -8.89 11.40
N ARG A 39 -6.66 -9.58 11.36
CA ARG A 39 -7.55 -9.88 12.48
C ARG A 39 -7.86 -11.38 12.47
N ASP A 40 -7.54 -12.06 13.57
CA ASP A 40 -7.91 -13.47 13.79
C ASP A 40 -7.53 -14.38 12.60
N GLY A 41 -6.37 -14.11 11.97
CA GLY A 41 -5.87 -14.84 10.79
C GLY A 41 -6.41 -14.36 9.44
N LYS A 42 -7.37 -13.43 9.42
CA LYS A 42 -7.88 -12.80 8.18
C LYS A 42 -7.14 -11.49 7.90
N ALA A 43 -6.80 -11.25 6.64
CA ALA A 43 -6.28 -9.95 6.23
C ALA A 43 -7.33 -8.86 6.49
N VAL A 44 -6.89 -7.74 7.05
CA VAL A 44 -7.72 -6.56 7.29
C VAL A 44 -7.16 -5.43 6.47
N GLU A 45 -7.94 -5.03 5.47
CA GLU A 45 -7.66 -3.86 4.67
C GLU A 45 -8.22 -2.60 5.33
N ILE A 46 -7.58 -1.47 5.05
CA ILE A 46 -8.01 -0.16 5.54
C ILE A 46 -9.11 0.34 4.59
N PRO A 47 -10.35 0.55 5.06
CA PRO A 47 -11.43 1.03 4.20
C PRO A 47 -11.15 2.43 3.65
N LYS A 48 -11.75 2.74 2.50
CA LYS A 48 -11.57 4.06 1.86
C LYS A 48 -12.00 5.23 2.73
N SER A 49 -13.06 5.05 3.53
CA SER A 49 -13.52 6.05 4.50
C SER A 49 -12.43 6.42 5.51
N ILE A 50 -11.65 5.45 5.98
CA ILE A 50 -10.57 5.67 6.94
C ILE A 50 -9.39 6.35 6.26
N GLU A 51 -9.05 5.94 5.04
CA GLU A 51 -7.98 6.60 4.27
C GLU A 51 -8.28 8.09 4.05
N LEU A 52 -9.52 8.44 3.71
CA LEU A 52 -9.95 9.84 3.57
C LEU A 52 -9.94 10.59 4.89
N ALA A 53 -10.37 9.96 5.99
CA ALA A 53 -10.30 10.57 7.32
C ALA A 53 -8.84 10.82 7.77
N CYS A 54 -7.92 9.91 7.45
CA CYS A 54 -6.49 10.11 7.70
C CYS A 54 -5.93 11.32 6.93
N LEU A 55 -6.37 11.51 5.68
CA LEU A 55 -6.01 12.68 4.89
C LEU A 55 -6.55 13.97 5.53
N ALA A 56 -7.83 13.98 5.93
CA ALA A 56 -8.44 15.13 6.58
C ALA A 56 -7.67 15.54 7.86
N LEU A 57 -7.32 14.56 8.70
CA LEU A 57 -6.51 14.80 9.91
C LEU A 57 -5.10 15.29 9.59
N ALA A 58 -4.47 14.80 8.52
CA ALA A 58 -3.15 15.29 8.09
C ALA A 58 -3.19 16.76 7.63
N LEU A 59 -4.32 17.19 7.07
CA LEU A 59 -4.60 18.57 6.68
C LEU A 59 -5.05 19.44 7.86
N GLY A 60 -5.26 18.86 9.05
CA GLY A 60 -5.71 19.56 10.25
C GLY A 60 -7.23 19.67 10.41
N TYR A 61 -8.01 18.98 9.57
CA TYR A 61 -9.47 18.93 9.69
C TYR A 61 -9.91 17.81 10.63
N GLU A 62 -10.49 18.18 11.77
CA GLU A 62 -11.04 17.22 12.76
C GLU A 62 -12.56 17.07 12.67
N HIS A 63 -13.24 18.03 12.05
CA HIS A 63 -14.70 18.07 11.94
C HIS A 63 -15.09 18.63 10.56
N TYR A 64 -16.19 18.12 10.01
CA TYR A 64 -16.81 18.64 8.80
C TYR A 64 -18.21 19.15 9.14
N ASP A 65 -18.46 20.43 8.88
CA ASP A 65 -19.71 21.14 9.20
C ASP A 65 -20.82 20.93 8.17
N ALA A 66 -20.58 20.10 7.15
CA ALA A 66 -21.50 19.86 6.05
C ALA A 66 -21.92 21.13 5.30
N ALA A 67 -21.14 22.22 5.41
CA ALA A 67 -21.27 23.34 4.51
C ALA A 67 -21.07 22.81 3.08
N VAL A 68 -22.00 23.15 2.18
CA VAL A 68 -21.91 22.73 0.77
C VAL A 68 -20.59 23.29 0.24
N LEU A 69 -19.62 22.40 0.03
CA LEU A 69 -18.39 22.77 -0.65
C LEU A 69 -18.80 23.34 -2.01
N PRO A 70 -18.30 24.53 -2.38
CA PRO A 70 -18.59 25.07 -3.70
C PRO A 70 -18.22 24.00 -4.72
N ASP A 71 -19.14 23.74 -5.65
CA ASP A 71 -18.91 22.82 -6.76
C ASP A 71 -17.58 23.22 -7.40
N LYS A 72 -16.68 22.22 -7.57
CA LYS A 72 -15.27 22.35 -7.99
C LYS A 72 -14.93 23.76 -8.47
N VAL A 73 -13.99 24.45 -7.80
CA VAL A 73 -13.25 25.54 -8.45
C VAL A 73 -12.80 24.97 -9.79
N ALA A 74 -13.42 25.48 -10.86
CA ALA A 74 -13.15 25.07 -12.22
C ALA A 74 -11.63 25.03 -12.37
N GLY A 75 -11.11 23.96 -12.97
CA GLY A 75 -9.68 23.87 -13.24
C GLY A 75 -9.24 25.21 -13.81
N GLU A 76 -8.29 25.85 -13.12
CA GLU A 76 -7.51 26.89 -13.76
C GLU A 76 -6.86 26.22 -14.95
N ASP A 77 -7.38 26.55 -16.13
CA ASP A 77 -6.77 26.31 -17.42
C ASP A 77 -5.40 26.99 -17.41
N THR A 78 -4.36 26.30 -16.92
CA THR A 78 -3.00 26.59 -17.35
C THR A 78 -2.84 26.00 -18.75
N ALA A 79 -3.39 26.70 -19.74
CA ALA A 79 -2.81 26.77 -21.08
C ALA A 79 -1.68 27.81 -21.00
N ALA A 80 -0.43 27.36 -20.92
CA ALA A 80 0.46 27.21 -22.07
C ALA A 80 1.06 28.55 -22.53
N ASP A 81 2.28 28.82 -22.05
CA ASP A 81 3.30 29.46 -22.89
C ASP A 81 4.39 28.40 -23.14
N ASP A 82 4.34 27.83 -24.35
CA ASP A 82 5.43 27.14 -25.00
C ASP A 82 6.39 28.20 -25.54
N GLU A 83 7.65 28.21 -25.10
CA GLU A 83 8.73 28.72 -25.95
C GLU A 83 9.88 27.72 -26.00
N THR A 84 9.98 27.15 -27.18
CA THR A 84 10.96 26.22 -27.71
C THR A 84 12.36 26.85 -27.79
N ALA A 85 13.40 26.17 -27.29
CA ALA A 85 14.76 26.28 -27.85
C ALA A 85 15.61 25.02 -27.59
N ALA A 86 16.05 24.42 -28.69
CA ALA A 86 16.75 23.15 -28.81
C ALA A 86 18.23 23.17 -28.36
N SER A 87 18.81 21.98 -28.11
CA SER A 87 19.89 21.41 -28.95
C SER A 87 20.63 20.23 -28.26
N GLN A 88 20.66 19.08 -28.97
CA GLN A 88 21.77 18.10 -29.19
C GLN A 88 22.53 17.51 -27.96
N ALA A 89 23.07 16.29 -27.94
CA ALA A 89 23.17 15.07 -28.74
C ALA A 89 23.87 14.06 -27.79
N LYS A 90 23.72 12.73 -27.85
CA LYS A 90 24.47 11.84 -28.77
C LYS A 90 24.23 10.38 -28.32
N GLN A 91 23.81 9.50 -29.24
CA GLN A 91 23.93 8.04 -29.10
C GLN A 91 25.38 7.59 -29.38
N PRO A 92 25.83 6.47 -28.81
CA PRO A 92 25.93 5.24 -29.62
C PRO A 92 25.38 4.02 -28.83
N GLY A 93 24.73 3.00 -29.39
CA GLY A 93 25.02 2.31 -30.64
C GLY A 93 26.04 1.20 -30.40
N ASP A 94 25.60 0.02 -29.94
CA ASP A 94 26.03 -1.30 -30.47
C ASP A 94 25.35 -2.48 -29.73
N ARG A 95 24.56 -3.26 -30.46
CA ARG A 95 24.31 -4.71 -30.28
C ARG A 95 24.98 -5.33 -31.52
N PRO A 96 25.62 -6.53 -31.48
CA PRO A 96 24.90 -7.78 -31.21
C PRO A 96 25.76 -8.97 -30.70
N GLY A 97 25.11 -10.11 -30.45
CA GLY A 97 25.75 -11.44 -30.36
C GLY A 97 25.18 -12.26 -29.21
N ASP A 98 24.26 -13.21 -29.44
CA ASP A 98 24.55 -14.63 -29.75
C ASP A 98 25.10 -15.32 -28.49
N ASP A 99 24.64 -16.46 -27.98
CA ASP A 99 23.97 -17.63 -28.52
C ASP A 99 23.62 -18.54 -27.31
N SER A 100 22.76 -19.53 -27.54
CA SER A 100 22.69 -20.88 -26.92
C SER A 100 23.05 -21.08 -25.41
N THR A 101 22.29 -21.83 -24.63
CA THR A 101 22.14 -23.31 -24.71
C THR A 101 21.09 -23.68 -23.65
N ALA A 102 19.90 -24.17 -24.03
CA ALA A 102 19.51 -25.58 -24.17
C ALA A 102 19.59 -26.44 -22.88
N ALA A 103 18.48 -27.18 -22.67
CA ALA A 103 18.38 -28.48 -21.98
C ALA A 103 18.58 -28.47 -20.45
N SER A 104 17.92 -29.28 -19.63
CA SER A 104 16.74 -30.15 -19.67
C SER A 104 16.58 -30.68 -18.21
N PRO A 105 15.48 -31.36 -17.88
CA PRO A 105 15.16 -31.78 -16.51
C PRO A 105 15.88 -33.08 -16.12
N SER A 106 16.07 -33.29 -14.82
CA SER A 106 16.41 -34.58 -14.19
C SER A 106 15.96 -34.48 -12.74
N ASP A 107 14.88 -35.15 -12.33
CA ASP A 107 14.75 -36.59 -12.02
C ASP A 107 15.13 -36.92 -10.56
N ARG A 108 14.12 -37.48 -9.87
CA ARG A 108 14.15 -38.58 -8.87
C ARG A 108 14.83 -38.26 -7.53
N GLU A 109 14.26 -38.58 -6.37
CA GLU A 109 13.97 -39.93 -5.84
C GLU A 109 13.18 -39.71 -4.52
N SER A 110 11.94 -40.18 -4.31
CA SER A 110 11.49 -41.52 -3.91
C SER A 110 12.17 -42.13 -2.68
N THR A 111 11.67 -41.91 -1.45
CA THR A 111 11.87 -42.85 -0.33
C THR A 111 10.71 -42.88 0.68
N ALA A 112 10.24 -44.11 0.95
CA ALA A 112 9.67 -44.66 2.20
C ALA A 112 8.29 -44.13 2.66
N LYS A 113 7.19 -44.90 2.58
CA LYS A 113 6.84 -46.17 3.26
C LYS A 113 6.66 -46.03 4.78
N MET A 114 5.38 -45.91 5.17
CA MET A 114 4.64 -46.54 6.29
C MET A 114 5.44 -47.28 7.39
N PRO A 115 5.00 -47.23 8.68
CA PRO A 115 3.80 -47.98 9.07
C PRO A 115 2.82 -47.33 10.04
N ASP A 116 1.62 -47.92 9.97
CA ASP A 116 0.51 -47.98 10.92
C ASP A 116 0.99 -48.48 12.29
N GLU A 117 0.57 -47.84 13.39
CA GLU A 117 0.42 -48.54 14.66
C GLU A 117 -0.72 -47.95 15.51
N THR A 118 -1.79 -48.73 15.52
CA THR A 118 -2.79 -48.97 16.57
C THR A 118 -2.26 -48.86 18.01
N THR A 119 -3.10 -48.35 18.93
CA THR A 119 -3.35 -48.80 20.34
C THR A 119 -3.78 -47.57 21.16
N ALA A 120 -5.08 -47.31 21.37
CA ALA A 120 -5.92 -47.87 22.43
C ALA A 120 -5.34 -47.70 23.85
N SER A 121 -5.85 -46.74 24.62
CA SER A 121 -6.27 -46.98 26.00
C SER A 121 -7.18 -45.88 26.52
#